data_AF-A0A537Z042-F1
#
_entry.id   AF-A0A537Z042-F1
#
_cell.length_a   1.000
_cell.length_b   1.000
_cell.length_c   1.000
_cell.angle_alpha   90.00
_cell.angle_beta   90.00
_cell.angle_gamma   90.00
#
_symmetry.space_group_name_H-M   'P 1'
#
loop_
_entity.id
_entity.type
_entity.pdbx_description
1 polymer ?
#
loop_
_entity_poly.entity_id
_entity_poly.type
_entity_poly.pdbx_seq_one_letter_code
_entity_poly.pdbx_strand_id
1 'polypeptide(L)'
;DWTCHRFCLMPNHYPLVIEAMRPKLSRGMHRLNGTYAQWFNAIHDRAGHLFQGRFGAYIIEGDRHYYAVLRYVDENPVRAGLCAKPEDWPWSSAGREDVR
;
A
#
# COMPACT_ATOMS: atom_id res chain seq x y z
N ASP A 1 -16.84 -4.66 -1.41
CA ASP A 1 -15.78 -5.26 -0.57
C ASP A 1 -14.54 -5.48 -1.39
N TRP A 2 -13.42 -5.15 -0.76
CA TRP A 2 -12.05 -5.40 -1.22
C TRP A 2 -11.29 -5.93 0.00
N THR A 3 -10.44 -6.93 -0.19
CA THR A 3 -9.66 -7.54 0.89
C THR A 3 -8.22 -7.14 0.72
N CYS A 4 -7.60 -6.61 1.77
CA CYS A 4 -6.17 -6.28 1.77
C CYS A 4 -5.40 -7.45 2.38
N HIS A 5 -4.63 -8.14 1.55
CA HIS A 5 -3.79 -9.27 1.96
C HIS A 5 -2.44 -8.81 2.52
N ARG A 6 -1.88 -7.73 1.96
CA ARG A 6 -0.60 -7.14 2.40
C ARG A 6 -0.53 -5.66 2.08
N PHE A 7 0.13 -4.89 2.95
CA PHE A 7 0.47 -3.49 2.71
C PHE A 7 1.87 -3.17 3.24
N CYS A 8 2.51 -2.17 2.65
CA CYS A 8 3.68 -1.51 3.22
C CYS A 8 3.62 -0.01 2.90
N LEU A 9 3.67 0.85 3.91
CA LEU A 9 3.83 2.29 3.71
C LEU A 9 5.32 2.62 3.65
N MET A 10 5.76 3.19 2.53
CA MET A 10 7.12 3.68 2.32
C MET A 10 7.11 5.21 2.31
N PRO A 11 8.26 5.89 2.51
CA PRO A 11 8.33 7.35 2.46
C PRO A 11 7.84 7.97 1.14
N ASN A 12 7.93 7.24 0.02
CA ASN A 12 7.64 7.74 -1.32
C ASN A 12 6.51 6.99 -2.05
N HIS A 13 6.04 5.85 -1.56
CA HIS A 13 4.96 5.06 -2.17
C HIS A 13 4.37 4.05 -1.17
N TYR A 14 3.32 3.32 -1.56
CA TYR A 14 2.71 2.32 -0.68
C TYR A 14 2.15 1.13 -1.49
N PRO A 15 2.91 0.04 -1.65
CA PRO A 15 2.39 -1.15 -2.32
C PRO A 15 1.29 -1.81 -1.48
N LEU A 16 0.23 -2.26 -2.18
CA LEU A 16 -0.91 -2.97 -1.62
C LEU A 16 -1.18 -4.24 -2.43
N VAL A 17 -1.44 -5.36 -1.75
CA VAL A 17 -1.96 -6.60 -2.35
C VAL A 17 -3.44 -6.69 -2.03
N ILE A 18 -4.27 -6.40 -3.04
CA ILE A 18 -5.72 -6.28 -2.87
C ILE A 18 -6.43 -7.33 -3.72
N GLU A 19 -7.39 -8.02 -3.12
CA GLU A 19 -8.38 -8.82 -3.81
C GLU A 19 -9.69 -8.02 -3.95
N ALA A 20 -10.07 -7.71 -5.19
CA ALA A 20 -11.30 -6.99 -5.49
C ALA A 20 -11.70 -7.15 -6.96
N MET A 21 -12.98 -6.93 -7.25
CA MET A 21 -13.40 -6.64 -8.63
C MET A 21 -12.80 -5.30 -9.09
N ARG A 22 -12.37 -5.22 -10.34
CA ARG A 22 -11.73 -4.00 -10.92
C ARG A 22 -12.52 -2.69 -10.68
N PRO A 23 -13.86 -2.63 -10.85
CA PRO A 23 -14.61 -1.40 -10.57
C PRO A 23 -14.65 -1.03 -9.08
N LYS A 24 -14.54 -2.02 -8.19
CA LYS A 24 -14.45 -1.79 -6.74
C LYS A 24 -13.07 -1.28 -6.35
N LEU A 25 -12.00 -1.82 -6.95
CA LEU A 25 -10.63 -1.34 -6.75
C LEU A 25 -10.48 0.14 -7.11
N SER A 26 -10.92 0.55 -8.31
CA SER A 26 -10.79 1.94 -8.75
C SER A 26 -11.54 2.92 -7.84
N ARG A 27 -12.76 2.57 -7.40
CA ARG A 27 -13.54 3.40 -6.45
C ARG A 27 -12.89 3.44 -5.07
N GLY A 28 -12.39 2.31 -4.58
CA GLY A 28 -11.68 2.20 -3.32
C GLY A 28 -10.43 3.09 -3.28
N MET A 29 -9.57 2.98 -4.30
CA MET A 29 -8.36 3.80 -4.41
C MET A 29 -8.67 5.29 -4.59
N HIS A 30 -9.73 5.64 -5.33
CA HIS A 30 -10.15 7.03 -5.45
C HIS A 30 -10.54 7.62 -4.10
N ARG A 31 -11.34 6.88 -3.30
CA ARG A 31 -11.73 7.31 -1.95
C ARG A 31 -10.53 7.38 -1.01
N LEU A 32 -9.71 6.33 -0.96
CA LEU A 32 -8.53 6.25 -0.08
C LEU A 32 -7.58 7.44 -0.33
N ASN A 33 -7.18 7.64 -1.58
CA ASN A 33 -6.22 8.68 -1.94
C ASN A 33 -6.85 10.07 -1.84
N GLY A 34 -8.11 10.21 -2.28
CA GLY A 34 -8.81 11.50 -2.25
C GLY A 34 -9.01 12.03 -0.85
N THR A 35 -9.52 11.19 0.07
CA THR A 35 -9.74 11.58 1.47
C THR A 35 -8.42 11.89 2.18
N TYR A 36 -7.38 11.07 1.97
CA TYR A 36 -6.06 11.35 2.54
C TYR A 36 -5.47 12.66 2.03
N ALA A 37 -5.54 12.91 0.71
CA ALA A 37 -5.00 14.14 0.12
C ALA A 37 -5.74 15.39 0.62
N GLN A 38 -7.07 15.34 0.74
CA GLN A 38 -7.87 16.43 1.29
C GLN A 38 -7.49 16.73 2.74
N TRP A 39 -7.41 15.68 3.57
CA TRP A 39 -7.00 15.81 4.97
C TRP A 39 -5.59 16.39 5.10
N PHE A 40 -4.61 15.82 4.39
CA PHE A 40 -3.21 16.25 4.40
C PHE A 40 -3.09 17.73 3.97
N ASN A 41 -3.78 18.11 2.89
CA ASN A 41 -3.78 19.48 2.41
C ASN A 41 -4.37 20.46 3.43
N ALA A 42 -5.46 20.08 4.10
CA ALA A 42 -6.09 20.91 5.13
C ALA A 42 -5.18 21.14 6.36
N ILE A 43 -4.49 20.10 6.85
CA ILE A 43 -3.63 20.22 8.03
C ILE A 43 -2.28 20.89 7.74
N HIS A 44 -1.86 20.94 6.48
CA HIS A 44 -0.58 21.53 6.07
C HIS A 44 -0.74 22.87 5.33
N ASP A 45 -1.96 23.43 5.26
CA ASP A 45 -2.28 24.64 4.48
C ASP A 45 -1.78 24.58 3.02
N ARG A 46 -2.02 23.42 2.39
CA ARG A 46 -1.63 23.16 1.00
C ARG A 46 -2.87 23.04 0.11
N ALA A 47 -2.68 23.29 -1.18
CA ALA A 47 -3.68 23.04 -2.21
C ALA A 47 -3.06 22.25 -3.38
N GLY A 48 -3.91 21.61 -4.18
CA GLY A 48 -3.50 20.85 -5.36
C GLY A 48 -3.19 19.37 -5.10
N HIS A 49 -2.45 18.76 -6.03
CA HIS A 49 -2.18 17.32 -6.04
C HIS A 49 -1.15 16.92 -4.97
N LEU A 50 -1.50 15.91 -4.16
CA LEU A 50 -0.56 15.29 -3.22
C LEU A 50 0.18 14.09 -3.84
N PHE A 51 -0.54 13.22 -4.55
CA PHE A 51 0.03 12.04 -5.20
C PHE A 51 0.55 12.38 -6.60
N GLN A 52 1.66 11.75 -7.00
CA GLN A 52 2.32 11.97 -8.29
C GLN A 52 1.47 11.54 -9.50
N GLY A 53 0.42 10.75 -9.30
CA GLY A 53 -0.44 10.30 -10.38
C GLY A 53 -1.51 9.30 -9.93
N ARG A 54 -2.12 8.64 -10.92
CA ARG A 54 -3.06 7.53 -10.70
C ARG A 54 -2.33 6.32 -10.13
N PHE A 55 -3.03 5.48 -9.37
CA PHE A 55 -2.50 4.19 -8.95
C PHE A 55 -2.23 3.28 -10.15
N GLY A 56 -1.15 2.51 -10.08
CA GLY A 56 -0.89 1.38 -10.98
C GLY A 56 -1.48 0.09 -10.40
N ALA A 57 -1.87 -0.85 -11.26
CA ALA A 57 -2.34 -2.17 -10.83
C ALA A 57 -1.88 -3.26 -11.79
N TYR A 58 -1.39 -4.36 -11.23
CA TYR A 58 -0.95 -5.55 -11.95
C TYR A 58 -1.75 -6.76 -11.44
N ILE A 59 -2.14 -7.65 -12.35
CA ILE A 59 -2.87 -8.87 -11.99
C ILE A 59 -1.85 -9.88 -11.44
N ILE A 60 -2.20 -10.52 -10.34
CA ILE A 60 -1.44 -11.61 -9.73
C ILE A 60 -2.11 -12.93 -10.17
N GLU A 61 -1.32 -13.85 -10.72
CA GLU A 61 -1.82 -15.08 -11.34
C GLU A 61 -1.16 -16.30 -10.70
N GLY A 62 -1.98 -17.14 -10.07
CA GLY A 62 -1.53 -18.35 -9.41
C GLY A 62 -0.76 -18.14 -8.11
N ASP A 63 -0.71 -19.20 -7.31
CA ASP A 63 -0.20 -19.17 -5.94
C ASP A 63 1.28 -18.76 -5.87
N ARG A 64 2.10 -19.25 -6.80
CA ARG A 64 3.53 -18.93 -6.83
C ARG A 64 3.77 -17.42 -7.01
N HIS A 65 3.05 -16.77 -7.93
CA HIS A 65 3.16 -15.33 -8.13
C HIS A 65 2.63 -14.59 -6.90
N TYR A 66 1.51 -15.05 -6.33
CA TYR A 66 0.92 -14.47 -5.14
C TYR A 66 1.88 -14.45 -3.95
N TYR A 67 2.45 -15.58 -3.56
CA TYR A 67 3.41 -15.63 -2.45
C TYR A 67 4.69 -14.83 -2.74
N ALA A 68 5.15 -14.80 -3.99
CA ALA A 68 6.30 -13.98 -4.37
C ALA A 68 6.01 -12.47 -4.18
N VAL A 69 4.80 -12.02 -4.53
CA VAL A 69 4.38 -10.62 -4.38
C VAL A 69 4.19 -10.26 -2.91
N LEU A 70 3.58 -11.14 -2.10
CA LEU A 70 3.45 -10.89 -0.65
C LEU A 70 4.82 -10.63 -0.02
N ARG A 71 5.78 -11.54 -0.27
CA ARG A 71 7.16 -11.39 0.21
C ARG A 71 7.82 -10.12 -0.32
N TYR A 72 7.65 -9.81 -1.61
CA TYR A 72 8.18 -8.57 -2.18
C TYR A 72 7.67 -7.33 -1.44
N VAL A 73 6.36 -7.29 -1.12
CA VAL A 73 5.76 -6.17 -0.37
C VAL A 73 6.38 -6.05 1.03
N ASP A 74 6.54 -7.15 1.75
CA ASP A 74 7.15 -7.18 3.08
C ASP A 74 8.64 -6.79 3.05
N GLU A 75 9.37 -7.17 2.00
CA GLU A 75 10.81 -6.88 1.86
C GLU A 75 11.12 -5.47 1.37
N ASN A 76 10.13 -4.68 0.90
CA ASN A 76 10.36 -3.31 0.41
C ASN A 76 11.16 -2.41 1.38
N PRO A 77 10.83 -2.30 2.67
CA PRO A 77 11.56 -1.44 3.60
C PRO A 77 13.00 -1.92 3.80
N VAL A 78 13.24 -3.23 3.81
CA VAL A 78 14.61 -3.80 3.89
C VAL A 78 15.40 -3.48 2.63
N ARG A 79 14.81 -3.67 1.45
CA ARG A 79 15.43 -3.37 0.15
C ARG A 79 15.74 -1.87 -0.01
N ALA A 80 14.96 -1.01 0.64
CA ALA A 80 15.18 0.43 0.69
C ALA A 80 16.18 0.85 1.78
N GLY A 81 16.72 -0.08 2.58
CA GLY A 81 17.65 0.21 3.68
C GLY A 81 17.01 0.92 4.87
N LEU A 82 15.68 0.83 5.04
CA LEU A 82 14.94 1.49 6.12
C LEU A 82 14.94 0.67 7.42
N CYS A 83 15.13 -0.65 7.33
CA CYS A 83 15.19 -1.57 8.46
C CYS A 83 16.02 -2.82 8.13
N ALA A 84 16.39 -3.60 9.15
CA ALA A 84 17.19 -4.82 8.95
C ALA A 84 16.32 -6.03 8.55
N LYS A 85 15.10 -6.13 9.07
CA LYS A 85 14.14 -7.18 8.77
C LYS A 85 12.74 -6.62 8.46
N PRO A 86 11.89 -7.32 7.71
CA PRO A 86 10.53 -6.85 7.40
C PRO A 86 9.69 -6.49 8.63
N GLU A 87 9.86 -7.24 9.73
CA GLU A 87 9.11 -7.09 10.98
C GLU A 87 9.53 -5.83 11.75
N ASP A 88 10.74 -5.32 11.50
CA ASP A 88 11.25 -4.10 12.13
C ASP A 88 10.60 -2.83 11.54
N TRP A 89 9.77 -2.94 10.49
CA TRP A 89 9.09 -1.80 9.88
C TRP A 89 7.61 -1.72 10.31
N PRO A 90 7.25 -0.86 11.29
CA PRO A 90 5.92 -0.86 11.92
C PRO A 90 4.80 -0.34 11.00
N TRP A 91 5.15 0.12 9.80
CA TRP A 91 4.22 0.65 8.81
C TRP A 91 3.94 -0.35 7.68
N SER A 92 4.24 -1.63 7.88
CA SER A 92 3.86 -2.74 7.00
C SER A 92 2.96 -3.74 7.72
N SER A 93 2.42 -4.70 6.96
CA SER A 93 1.76 -5.87 7.54
C SER A 93 2.74 -6.78 8.28
N ALA A 94 3.99 -6.92 7.82
CA ALA A 94 5.01 -7.73 8.50
C ALA A 94 5.38 -7.16 9.89
N GLY A 95 5.47 -5.83 10.02
CA GLY A 95 5.75 -5.19 11.32
C GLY A 95 4.51 -4.93 12.19
N ARG A 96 3.32 -5.44 11.81
CA ARG A 96 2.06 -5.30 12.57
C ARG A 96 1.38 -6.65 12.80
N GLU A 97 2.12 -7.75 12.81
CA GLU A 97 1.57 -9.10 12.94
C GLU A 97 0.82 -9.33 14.28
N ASP A 98 0.85 -8.34 15.18
CA ASP A 98 0.17 -8.26 16.48
C ASP A 98 -1.34 -7.86 16.43
N VAL A 99 -1.95 -7.64 15.25
CA VAL A 99 -3.37 -7.24 15.13
C VAL A 99 -4.16 -8.15 14.17
N ARG A 100 -4.13 -9.47 14.41
CA ARG A 100 -5.08 -10.41 13.80
C ARG A 100 -5.90 -11.13 14.86
#